data_AF-A0A7J5A6E4-F1
#
_entry.id   AF-A0A7J5A6E4-F1
#
_cell.length_a   1.000
_cell.length_b   1.000
_cell.length_c   1.000
_cell.angle_alpha   90.00
_cell.angle_beta   90.00
_cell.angle_gamma   90.00
#
_symmetry.space_group_name_H-M   'P 1'
#
loop_
_entity.id
_entity.type
_entity.pdbx_description
1 polymer ?
#
loop_
_entity_poly.entity_id
_entity_poly.type
_entity_poly.pdbx_seq_one_letter_code
_entity_poly.pdbx_strand_id
1 'polypeptide(L)'
;PPSSDFPTRYLLPGGGLAAAGSPATATVAGAGGANRDGTPTNPQVFTATGLDLAYGGGQTTFDLFLDAGNAVGNGVQVRVSYDLTGNGSWERVETYRYFATDPVPGYERYTQQSGLHSATGALGNLSNGTVRVEVWSAIGNNPTTLGIGDRSLVKLPHS
;
A
#
# COMPACT_ATOMS: atom_id res chain seq x y z
N PRO A 1 -18.56 -9.55 -18.10
CA PRO A 1 -17.11 -9.41 -18.39
C PRO A 1 -16.29 -10.15 -17.34
N PRO A 2 -15.30 -11.00 -17.71
CA PRO A 2 -14.37 -11.47 -16.70
C PRO A 2 -13.65 -10.24 -16.13
N SER A 3 -13.65 -10.10 -14.80
CA SER A 3 -12.75 -9.18 -14.11
C SER A 3 -11.34 -9.49 -14.63
N SER A 4 -10.63 -8.48 -15.12
CA SER A 4 -9.27 -8.68 -15.59
C SER A 4 -8.36 -8.78 -14.36
N ASP A 5 -8.36 -9.97 -13.75
CA ASP A 5 -7.62 -10.23 -12.54
C ASP A 5 -6.14 -10.41 -12.85
N PHE A 6 -5.37 -9.39 -12.46
CA PHE A 6 -3.95 -9.30 -12.73
C PHE A 6 -3.22 -9.05 -11.40
N PRO A 7 -2.08 -9.72 -11.14
CA PRO A 7 -1.39 -9.60 -9.86
C PRO A 7 -0.80 -8.21 -9.62
N THR A 8 -0.50 -7.44 -10.66
CA THR A 8 -0.01 -6.05 -10.51
C THR A 8 -1.19 -5.10 -10.46
N ARG A 9 -1.28 -4.34 -9.37
CA ARG A 9 -2.37 -3.40 -9.09
C ARG A 9 -1.81 -2.02 -8.74
N TYR A 10 -2.17 -1.02 -9.51
CA TYR A 10 -1.83 0.37 -9.26
C TYR A 10 -2.81 0.97 -8.26
N LEU A 11 -2.31 1.83 -7.38
CA LEU A 11 -3.12 2.64 -6.49
C LEU A 11 -3.80 3.71 -7.36
N LEU A 12 -5.12 3.83 -7.31
CA LEU A 12 -5.89 4.70 -8.20
C LEU A 12 -6.62 5.82 -7.45
N PRO A 13 -6.92 6.95 -8.12
CA PRO A 13 -7.85 7.94 -7.61
C PRO A 13 -9.18 7.30 -7.20
N GLY A 14 -9.76 7.76 -6.08
CA GLY A 14 -10.99 7.17 -5.53
C GLY A 14 -10.79 5.90 -4.69
N GLY A 15 -9.55 5.46 -4.46
CA GLY A 15 -9.24 4.35 -3.55
C GLY A 15 -9.33 2.97 -4.18
N GLY A 16 -9.20 2.86 -5.50
CA GLY A 16 -9.17 1.57 -6.21
C GLY A 16 -7.77 0.98 -6.32
N LEU A 17 -7.71 -0.35 -6.47
CA LEU A 17 -6.54 -1.10 -6.92
C LEU A 17 -6.88 -1.79 -8.25
N ALA A 18 -6.27 -1.38 -9.37
CA ALA A 18 -6.55 -1.99 -10.68
C ALA A 18 -5.38 -1.83 -11.67
N ALA A 19 -5.64 -1.95 -12.97
CA ALA A 19 -4.66 -1.61 -14.00
C ALA A 19 -4.24 -0.12 -13.90
N ALA A 20 -3.09 0.22 -14.49
CA ALA A 20 -2.59 1.59 -14.50
C ALA A 20 -3.63 2.58 -15.05
N GLY A 21 -3.81 3.69 -14.34
CA GLY A 21 -4.66 4.81 -14.76
C GLY A 21 -3.88 5.96 -15.38
N SER A 22 -4.48 7.14 -15.42
CA SER A 22 -3.75 8.38 -15.70
C SER A 22 -2.94 8.83 -14.48
N PRO A 23 -1.78 9.50 -14.65
CA PRO A 23 -1.00 10.03 -13.55
C PRO A 23 -1.82 10.90 -12.61
N ALA A 24 -1.69 10.67 -11.30
CA ALA A 24 -2.37 11.44 -10.28
C ALA A 24 -1.56 11.43 -8.97
N THR A 25 -2.05 12.15 -7.97
CA THR A 25 -1.42 12.19 -6.63
C THR A 25 -2.48 12.05 -5.54
N ALA A 26 -2.08 11.46 -4.41
CA ALA A 26 -2.81 11.48 -3.16
C ALA A 26 -1.96 12.15 -2.07
N THR A 27 -2.63 12.73 -1.08
CA THR A 27 -1.96 13.32 0.09
C THR A 27 -1.97 12.32 1.23
N VAL A 28 -0.79 11.91 1.70
CA VAL A 28 -0.64 11.20 2.97
C VAL A 28 -0.55 12.27 4.05
N ALA A 29 -1.55 12.35 4.93
CA ALA A 29 -1.54 13.31 6.02
C ALA A 29 -0.38 13.02 6.99
N GLY A 30 0.18 14.06 7.61
CA GLY A 30 1.19 13.90 8.66
C GLY A 30 0.65 13.16 9.88
N ALA A 31 1.54 12.58 10.69
CA ALA A 31 1.19 11.87 11.93
C ALA A 31 0.77 12.82 13.08
N GLY A 32 0.81 14.14 12.85
CA GLY A 32 0.42 15.16 13.83
C GLY A 32 1.36 15.26 15.03
N GLY A 33 2.63 14.89 14.87
CA GLY A 33 3.64 14.92 15.95
C GLY A 33 3.61 13.73 16.89
N ALA A 34 2.70 12.78 16.65
CA ALA A 34 2.65 11.51 17.36
C ALA A 34 3.41 10.42 16.61
N ASN A 35 3.90 9.43 17.36
CA ASN A 35 4.37 8.18 16.78
C ASN A 35 3.19 7.23 16.53
N ARG A 36 3.02 6.83 15.28
CA ARG A 36 1.99 5.93 14.74
C ARG A 36 2.61 4.70 14.06
N ASP A 37 3.86 4.37 14.39
CA ASP A 37 4.55 3.20 13.84
C ASP A 37 3.76 1.92 14.14
N GLY A 38 3.52 1.13 13.09
CA GLY A 38 2.76 -0.11 13.12
C GLY A 38 1.24 0.07 13.22
N THR A 39 0.73 1.29 13.38
CA THR A 39 -0.70 1.57 13.62
C THR A 39 -1.25 2.60 12.62
N PRO A 40 -1.97 2.16 11.57
CA PRO A 40 -2.58 3.06 10.61
C PRO A 40 -3.38 4.18 11.28
N THR A 41 -3.09 5.42 10.90
CA THR A 41 -3.80 6.62 11.39
C THR A 41 -4.02 7.55 10.21
N ASN A 42 -5.28 7.91 9.94
CA ASN A 42 -5.69 8.69 8.76
C ASN A 42 -5.14 8.13 7.43
N PRO A 43 -5.19 6.80 7.19
CA PRO A 43 -4.56 6.22 6.01
C PRO A 43 -5.25 6.64 4.71
N GLN A 44 -4.47 6.75 3.65
CA GLN A 44 -4.99 6.55 2.30
C GLN A 44 -5.27 5.06 2.13
N VAL A 45 -6.49 4.73 1.70
CA VAL A 45 -6.96 3.34 1.58
C VAL A 45 -7.25 3.03 0.13
N PHE A 46 -6.66 1.94 -0.37
CA PHE A 46 -6.87 1.43 -1.72
C PHE A 46 -7.31 -0.03 -1.65
N THR A 47 -8.37 -0.38 -2.36
CA THR A 47 -8.98 -1.71 -2.28
C THR A 47 -9.26 -2.28 -3.67
N ALA A 48 -9.02 -3.58 -3.81
CA ALA A 48 -9.57 -4.42 -4.88
C ALA A 48 -10.41 -5.52 -4.24
N THR A 49 -11.62 -5.73 -4.75
CA THR A 49 -12.56 -6.76 -4.29
C THR A 49 -12.90 -7.71 -5.43
N GLY A 50 -13.48 -8.87 -5.10
CA GLY A 50 -13.89 -9.85 -6.10
C GLY A 50 -12.71 -10.48 -6.85
N LEU A 51 -11.57 -10.63 -6.17
CA LEU A 51 -10.37 -11.20 -6.75
C LEU A 51 -10.44 -12.72 -6.73
N ASP A 52 -10.26 -13.35 -7.89
CA ASP A 52 -10.13 -14.79 -8.05
C ASP A 52 -8.76 -15.14 -8.64
N LEU A 53 -7.77 -15.35 -7.77
CA LEU A 53 -6.37 -15.53 -8.16
C LEU A 53 -5.71 -16.69 -7.39
N ALA A 54 -4.95 -17.53 -8.10
CA ALA A 54 -4.21 -18.61 -7.47
C ALA A 54 -2.90 -18.08 -6.84
N TYR A 55 -2.59 -18.49 -5.62
CA TYR A 55 -1.33 -18.14 -4.98
C TYR A 55 -0.17 -18.86 -5.66
N GLY A 56 0.74 -18.08 -6.25
CA GLY A 56 1.88 -18.57 -7.00
C GLY A 56 3.14 -18.80 -6.15
N GLY A 57 3.08 -18.51 -4.84
CA GLY A 57 4.24 -18.51 -3.97
C GLY A 57 4.97 -17.16 -3.92
N GLY A 58 5.87 -17.01 -2.95
CA GLY A 58 6.67 -15.80 -2.77
C GLY A 58 6.10 -14.85 -1.71
N GLN A 59 6.25 -13.55 -1.93
CA GLN A 59 5.87 -12.49 -0.99
C GLN A 59 5.25 -11.32 -1.74
N THR A 60 4.44 -10.53 -1.05
CA THR A 60 3.99 -9.23 -1.56
C THR A 60 5.19 -8.34 -1.88
N THR A 61 5.13 -7.68 -3.03
CA THR A 61 6.08 -6.64 -3.40
C THR A 61 5.32 -5.36 -3.73
N PHE A 62 5.95 -4.21 -3.53
CA PHE A 62 5.35 -2.93 -3.84
C PHE A 62 6.42 -1.90 -4.20
N ASP A 63 5.97 -0.84 -4.85
CA ASP A 63 6.80 0.29 -5.24
C ASP A 63 5.95 1.54 -5.08
N LEU A 64 6.15 2.27 -3.98
CA LEU A 64 5.44 3.51 -3.68
C LEU A 64 6.35 4.70 -3.98
N PHE A 65 5.80 5.70 -4.67
CA PHE A 65 6.48 6.94 -5.02
C PHE A 65 6.06 8.03 -4.04
N LEU A 66 6.98 8.42 -3.16
CA LEU A 66 6.75 9.37 -2.07
C LEU A 66 7.58 10.63 -2.28
N ASP A 67 7.00 11.79 -2.05
CA ASP A 67 7.69 13.08 -2.10
C ASP A 67 7.26 13.91 -0.89
N ALA A 68 8.18 14.16 0.03
CA ALA A 68 7.94 14.97 1.22
C ALA A 68 8.19 16.47 0.98
N GLY A 69 8.55 16.87 -0.24
CA GLY A 69 8.96 18.22 -0.57
C GLY A 69 10.14 18.64 0.30
N ASN A 70 9.96 19.69 1.10
CA ASN A 70 10.98 20.20 2.01
C ASN A 70 10.76 19.75 3.47
N ALA A 71 9.85 18.80 3.71
CA ALA A 71 9.45 18.41 5.05
C ALA A 71 10.46 17.47 5.72
N VAL A 72 11.07 17.95 6.81
CA VAL A 72 12.00 17.16 7.62
C VAL A 72 11.23 16.19 8.53
N GLY A 73 11.73 14.96 8.64
CA GLY A 73 11.30 14.00 9.66
C GLY A 73 9.99 13.27 9.34
N ASN A 74 9.57 13.25 8.07
CA ASN A 74 8.45 12.44 7.64
C ASN A 74 8.86 10.96 7.49
N GLY A 75 7.98 10.07 7.91
CA GLY A 75 8.14 8.62 7.74
C GLY A 75 6.82 7.99 7.36
N VAL A 76 6.74 7.42 6.16
CA VAL A 76 5.52 6.83 5.61
C VAL A 76 5.58 5.31 5.74
N GLN A 77 4.45 4.69 6.07
CA GLN A 77 4.33 3.26 6.29
C GLN A 77 3.19 2.68 5.46
N VAL A 78 3.33 1.41 5.09
CA VAL A 78 2.31 0.68 4.35
C VAL A 78 1.90 -0.60 5.06
N ARG A 79 0.61 -0.92 4.96
CA ARG A 79 0.01 -2.18 5.35
C ARG A 79 -0.72 -2.78 4.17
N VAL A 80 -0.54 -4.08 3.95
CA VAL A 80 -1.28 -4.85 2.96
C VAL A 80 -2.06 -5.94 3.69
N SER A 81 -3.37 -5.95 3.51
CA SER A 81 -4.28 -6.91 4.14
C SER A 81 -5.00 -7.72 3.06
N TYR A 82 -5.14 -9.02 3.29
CA TYR A 82 -5.78 -9.97 2.39
C TYR A 82 -6.94 -10.66 3.08
N ASP A 83 -8.13 -10.48 2.54
CA ASP A 83 -9.29 -11.34 2.74
C ASP A 83 -9.24 -12.36 1.61
N LEU A 84 -8.74 -13.55 1.93
CA LEU A 84 -8.50 -14.63 0.97
C LEU A 84 -9.79 -15.31 0.54
N THR A 85 -10.84 -15.25 1.36
CA THR A 85 -12.07 -16.03 1.17
C THR A 85 -13.30 -15.17 0.81
N GLY A 86 -13.14 -13.84 0.78
CA GLY A 86 -14.22 -12.90 0.48
C GLY A 86 -15.24 -12.77 1.60
N ASN A 87 -14.89 -13.13 2.83
CA ASN A 87 -15.81 -13.17 3.97
C ASN A 87 -15.82 -11.88 4.81
N GLY A 88 -14.97 -10.91 4.46
CA GLY A 88 -14.81 -9.62 5.15
C GLY A 88 -13.81 -9.63 6.31
N SER A 89 -13.16 -10.75 6.61
CA SER A 89 -12.08 -10.88 7.60
C SER A 89 -10.72 -10.91 6.92
N TRP A 90 -9.66 -10.56 7.65
CA TRP A 90 -8.29 -10.55 7.11
C TRP A 90 -7.54 -11.80 7.54
N GLU A 91 -7.29 -12.74 6.61
CA GLU A 91 -6.45 -13.92 6.88
C GLU A 91 -4.96 -13.59 6.90
N ARG A 92 -4.52 -12.60 6.12
CA ARG A 92 -3.13 -12.12 6.12
C ARG A 92 -3.08 -10.61 6.30
N VAL A 93 -2.29 -10.14 7.25
CA VAL A 93 -1.96 -8.72 7.40
C VAL A 93 -0.46 -8.54 7.45
N GLU A 94 0.08 -7.68 6.60
CA GLU A 94 1.50 -7.36 6.47
C GLU A 94 1.68 -5.88 6.76
N THR A 95 2.45 -5.52 7.79
CA THR A 95 2.86 -4.12 8.02
C THR A 95 4.36 -4.02 7.77
N TYR A 96 4.79 -3.12 6.91
CA TYR A 96 6.19 -2.90 6.59
C TYR A 96 6.79 -1.82 7.49
N ARG A 97 8.11 -1.79 7.70
CA ARG A 97 8.77 -0.69 8.41
C ARG A 97 8.56 0.60 7.64
N TYR A 98 8.38 1.71 8.35
CA TYR A 98 8.25 3.00 7.69
C TYR A 98 9.51 3.34 6.89
N PHE A 99 9.32 4.09 5.81
CA PHE A 99 10.36 4.68 5.01
C PHE A 99 10.51 6.15 5.41
N ALA A 100 11.68 6.50 5.92
CA ALA A 100 12.04 7.88 6.20
C ALA A 100 12.33 8.58 4.86
N THR A 101 11.53 9.58 4.52
CA THR A 101 11.73 10.38 3.32
C THR A 101 12.80 11.44 3.56
N ASP A 102 13.53 11.81 2.52
CA ASP A 102 14.38 12.99 2.55
C ASP A 102 13.55 14.28 2.33
N PRO A 103 14.04 15.45 2.81
CA PRO A 103 13.37 16.74 2.60
C PRO A 103 13.85 17.39 1.30
N VAL A 104 13.91 16.62 0.20
CA VAL A 104 14.25 17.11 -1.13
C VAL A 104 13.07 16.88 -2.08
N PRO A 105 12.60 17.91 -2.82
CA PRO A 105 11.55 17.73 -3.80
C PRO A 105 11.93 16.68 -4.86
N GLY A 106 11.03 15.71 -5.05
CA GLY A 106 11.24 14.58 -5.95
C GLY A 106 10.73 13.29 -5.36
N TYR A 107 10.35 12.34 -6.22
CA TYR A 107 9.88 11.05 -5.75
C TYR A 107 11.03 10.14 -5.33
N GLU A 108 10.97 9.70 -4.08
CA GLU A 108 11.70 8.56 -3.54
C GLU A 108 10.88 7.27 -3.69
N ARG A 109 11.57 6.13 -3.70
CA ARG A 109 10.96 4.80 -3.85
C ARG A 109 10.93 4.06 -2.52
N TYR A 110 9.75 3.90 -1.97
CA TYR A 110 9.50 3.02 -0.84
C TYR A 110 9.07 1.64 -1.35
N THR A 111 9.86 0.61 -1.03
CA THR A 111 9.61 -0.76 -1.47
C THR A 111 9.59 -1.72 -0.29
N GLN A 112 9.18 -2.96 -0.52
CA GLN A 112 9.20 -4.02 0.49
C GLN A 112 10.59 -4.29 1.10
N GLN A 113 11.66 -3.79 0.49
CA GLN A 113 13.03 -3.92 1.00
C GLN A 113 13.26 -3.22 2.33
N SER A 114 12.41 -2.26 2.73
CA SER A 114 12.39 -1.73 4.10
C SER A 114 12.08 -2.81 5.16
N GLY A 115 11.53 -3.96 4.72
CA GLY A 115 11.31 -5.14 5.54
C GLY A 115 10.01 -5.10 6.32
N LEU A 116 9.54 -6.29 6.74
CA LEU A 116 8.34 -6.43 7.56
C LEU A 116 8.57 -5.86 8.96
N HIS A 117 7.67 -4.97 9.39
CA HIS A 117 7.51 -4.57 10.78
C HIS A 117 6.73 -5.65 11.55
N SER A 118 5.62 -6.14 10.98
CA SER A 118 4.84 -7.24 11.55
C SER A 118 4.05 -7.99 10.47
N ALA A 119 3.67 -9.23 10.77
CA ALA A 119 2.92 -10.10 9.89
C ALA A 119 2.04 -11.06 10.70
N THR A 120 0.79 -11.25 10.29
CA THR A 120 -0.10 -12.31 10.79
C THR A 120 -0.57 -13.21 9.65
N GLY A 121 -0.85 -14.47 9.99
CA GLY A 121 -1.39 -15.46 9.06
C GLY A 121 -0.46 -15.85 7.92
N ALA A 122 -1.04 -16.42 6.86
CA ALA A 122 -0.33 -16.93 5.69
C ALA A 122 -1.02 -16.47 4.41
N LEU A 123 -0.24 -16.31 3.33
CA LEU A 123 -0.78 -16.07 1.99
C LEU A 123 -1.40 -17.37 1.47
N GLY A 124 -2.41 -17.23 0.62
CA GLY A 124 -3.13 -18.33 0.00
C GLY A 124 -3.95 -17.81 -1.17
N ASN A 125 -4.71 -18.68 -1.82
CA ASN A 125 -5.53 -18.30 -2.95
C ASN A 125 -6.55 -17.21 -2.57
N LEU A 126 -6.82 -16.30 -3.49
CA LEU A 126 -7.95 -15.38 -3.42
C LEU A 126 -9.14 -16.05 -4.12
N SER A 127 -10.26 -16.17 -3.41
CA SER A 127 -11.54 -16.67 -3.94
C SER A 127 -12.61 -15.64 -3.61
N ASN A 128 -13.05 -14.87 -4.60
CA ASN A 128 -13.84 -13.65 -4.43
C ASN A 128 -13.24 -12.72 -3.35
N GLY A 129 -11.91 -12.72 -3.25
CA GLY A 129 -11.17 -12.12 -2.16
C GLY A 129 -11.05 -10.60 -2.27
N THR A 130 -10.53 -9.99 -1.20
CA THR A 130 -10.25 -8.55 -1.12
C THR A 130 -8.80 -8.31 -0.74
N VAL A 131 -8.14 -7.40 -1.44
CA VAL A 131 -6.84 -6.86 -1.03
C VAL A 131 -7.00 -5.38 -0.71
N ARG A 132 -6.46 -4.97 0.44
CA ARG A 132 -6.43 -3.58 0.88
C ARG A 132 -5.01 -3.12 1.14
N VAL A 133 -4.66 -1.96 0.60
CA VAL A 133 -3.41 -1.24 0.87
C VAL A 133 -3.74 0.02 1.67
N GLU A 134 -3.12 0.16 2.83
CA GLU A 134 -3.24 1.34 3.69
C GLU A 134 -1.88 2.04 3.74
N VAL A 135 -1.84 3.34 3.39
CA VAL A 135 -0.61 4.15 3.42
C VAL A 135 -0.82 5.33 4.37
N TRP A 136 0.05 5.49 5.38
CA TRP A 136 -0.06 6.56 6.38
C TRP A 136 1.31 7.09 6.79
N SER A 137 1.34 8.27 7.41
CA SER A 137 2.54 8.74 8.09
C SER A 137 2.66 8.07 9.47
N ALA A 138 3.69 7.25 9.65
CA ALA A 138 4.05 6.69 10.95
C ALA A 138 4.64 7.76 11.88
N ILE A 139 5.37 8.72 11.33
CA ILE A 139 5.96 9.86 12.06
C ILE A 139 5.94 11.12 11.18
N GLY A 140 6.21 12.27 11.79
CA GLY A 140 6.29 13.56 11.10
C GLY A 140 4.99 14.37 11.19
N ASN A 141 5.10 15.68 10.96
CA ASN A 141 3.96 16.61 11.10
C ASN A 141 3.39 17.03 9.76
N ASN A 142 4.20 16.98 8.71
CA ASN A 142 3.86 17.53 7.41
C ASN A 142 3.27 16.43 6.52
N PRO A 143 2.43 16.79 5.54
CA PRO A 143 1.97 15.84 4.55
C PRO A 143 3.11 15.33 3.65
N THR A 144 2.94 14.14 3.09
CA THR A 144 3.77 13.57 2.01
C THR A 144 2.89 13.33 0.79
N THR A 145 3.38 13.67 -0.40
CA THR A 145 2.72 13.37 -1.67
C THR A 145 2.99 11.92 -2.07
N LEU A 146 1.93 11.17 -2.37
CA LEU A 146 1.99 9.83 -2.94
C LEU A 146 1.63 9.90 -4.43
N GLY A 147 2.53 9.47 -5.32
CA GLY A 147 2.25 9.37 -6.76
C GLY A 147 1.40 8.13 -7.07
N ILE A 148 0.18 8.32 -7.57
CA ILE A 148 -0.79 7.26 -7.87
C ILE A 148 -1.20 7.28 -9.35
N GLY A 149 -2.10 6.40 -9.75
CA GLY A 149 -2.56 6.27 -11.13
C GLY A 149 -1.66 5.33 -11.94
N ASP A 150 -0.51 5.82 -12.39
CA ASP A 150 0.44 5.09 -13.24
C ASP A 150 1.80 4.81 -12.56
N ARG A 151 1.95 5.20 -11.29
CA ARG A 151 3.21 5.07 -10.54
C ARG A 151 3.14 4.01 -9.44
N SER A 152 2.55 4.35 -8.30
CA SER A 152 2.59 3.46 -7.14
C SER A 152 1.75 2.21 -7.35
N LEU A 153 2.33 1.06 -7.03
CA LEU A 153 1.71 -0.24 -7.24
C LEU A 153 2.02 -1.22 -6.11
N VAL A 154 1.15 -2.22 -5.99
CA VAL A 154 1.40 -3.48 -5.30
C VAL A 154 1.37 -4.60 -6.32
N LYS A 155 2.29 -5.57 -6.18
CA LYS A 155 2.28 -6.81 -6.95
C LYS A 155 2.03 -7.96 -5.99
N LEU A 156 0.86 -8.57 -6.18
CA LEU A 156 0.40 -9.73 -5.44
C LEU A 156 1.22 -10.97 -5.88
N PRO A 157 1.53 -11.91 -4.97
CA PRO A 157 2.25 -13.14 -5.28
C PRO A 157 1.32 -14.22 -5.87
N HIS A 158 0.55 -13.84 -6.89
CA HIS A 158 -0.51 -14.66 -7.48
C HIS A 158 -0.39 -14.72 -9.01
N SER A 159 -1.18 -15.57 -9.65
CA SER A 159 -1.30 -15.72 -11.12
C SER A 159 -2.75 -15.82 -11.56
#